data_AF-A0A345ZRX6-F1
#
_entry.id   AF-A0A345ZRX6-F1
#
_cell.length_a   1.000
_cell.length_b   1.000
_cell.length_c   1.000
_cell.angle_alpha   90.00
_cell.angle_beta   90.00
_cell.angle_gamma   90.00
#
_symmetry.space_group_name_H-M   'P 1'
#
loop_
_entity.id
_entity.type
_entity.pdbx_description
1 polymer ?
#
loop_
_entity_poly.entity_id
_entity_poly.type
_entity_poly.pdbx_seq_one_letter_code
_entity_poly.pdbx_strand_id
1 'polypeptide(L)'
;MYSDQYKAATPAHIKVLIANLRNRREAEENWKSFEVIVQANLSWIVDDFSSRWLVSICDTYADYGSQTSRRNALLISLFINMMRLSDSLYEDKDIRLERIQQIKTGWPPFYSEMHALHIDQQDTLLNLMKRLTRALQDDDVLHPIFLALLRRAKANDNLLQRFMKHSANPDWVFPENALEIADQYGVK
;
A
#
# COMPACT_ATOMS: atom_id res chain seq x y z
N MET A 1 -15.33 -22.85 -11.98
CA MET A 1 -15.67 -22.21 -13.26
C MET A 1 -16.76 -21.19 -12.97
N TYR A 2 -16.42 -19.90 -12.89
CA TYR A 2 -17.39 -18.86 -12.55
C TYR A 2 -18.30 -18.54 -13.74
N SER A 3 -19.60 -18.39 -13.49
CA SER A 3 -20.62 -18.02 -14.49
C SER A 3 -20.22 -16.77 -15.29
N ASP A 4 -20.52 -16.74 -16.59
CA ASP A 4 -20.21 -15.63 -17.51
C ASP A 4 -20.73 -14.27 -17.04
N GLN A 5 -21.74 -14.24 -16.16
CA GLN A 5 -22.28 -13.01 -15.58
C GLN A 5 -21.25 -12.20 -14.77
N TYR A 6 -20.21 -12.85 -14.24
CA TYR A 6 -19.21 -12.19 -13.41
C TYR A 6 -18.10 -11.51 -14.23
N LYS A 7 -17.90 -11.90 -15.50
CA LYS A 7 -16.95 -11.25 -16.41
C LYS A 7 -17.44 -9.91 -16.97
N ALA A 8 -18.75 -9.66 -16.90
CA ALA A 8 -19.38 -8.42 -17.35
C ALA A 8 -19.53 -7.37 -16.22
N ALA A 9 -18.88 -7.58 -15.07
CA ALA A 9 -19.01 -6.66 -13.94
C ALA A 9 -18.41 -5.28 -14.27
N THR A 10 -19.14 -4.22 -13.94
CA THR A 10 -18.71 -2.84 -14.17
C THR A 10 -18.12 -2.23 -12.90
N PRO A 11 -17.34 -1.13 -13.01
CA PRO A 11 -16.94 -0.36 -11.84
C PRO A 11 -18.09 0.05 -10.93
N ALA A 12 -19.27 0.34 -11.48
CA ALA A 12 -20.45 0.70 -10.70
C ALA A 12 -20.95 -0.47 -9.85
N HIS A 13 -20.96 -1.69 -10.40
CA HIS A 13 -21.40 -2.89 -9.69
C HIS A 13 -20.56 -3.14 -8.43
N ILE A 14 -19.23 -3.12 -8.56
CA ILE A 14 -18.31 -3.34 -7.42
C ILE A 14 -18.51 -2.26 -6.35
N LYS A 15 -18.70 -0.99 -6.73
CA LYS A 15 -18.93 0.12 -5.79
C LYS A 15 -20.22 -0.07 -4.99
N VAL A 16 -21.27 -0.59 -5.61
CA VAL A 16 -22.53 -0.92 -4.94
C VAL A 16 -22.32 -2.03 -3.92
N LEU A 17 -21.59 -3.09 -4.29
CA LEU A 17 -21.28 -4.19 -3.36
C LEU A 17 -20.48 -3.70 -2.15
N ILE A 18 -19.45 -2.86 -2.36
CA ILE A 18 -18.70 -2.21 -1.29
C ILE A 18 -19.64 -1.41 -0.38
N ALA A 19 -20.55 -0.61 -0.95
CA ALA A 19 -21.49 0.18 -0.17
C ALA A 19 -22.43 -0.70 0.67
N ASN A 20 -22.97 -1.77 0.10
CA ASN A 20 -23.83 -2.71 0.82
C ASN A 20 -23.07 -3.40 1.95
N LEU A 21 -21.85 -3.87 1.69
CA LEU A 21 -20.98 -4.52 2.68
C LEU A 21 -20.61 -3.58 3.83
N ARG A 22 -20.25 -2.32 3.55
CA ARG A 22 -19.96 -1.34 4.62
C ARG A 22 -21.19 -1.04 5.49
N ASN A 23 -22.38 -1.11 4.91
CA ASN A 23 -23.64 -0.94 5.63
C ASN A 23 -24.22 -2.26 6.18
N ARG A 24 -23.47 -3.37 6.10
CA ARG A 24 -23.86 -4.71 6.57
C ARG A 24 -25.20 -5.22 5.99
N ARG A 25 -25.55 -4.78 4.78
CA ARG A 25 -26.75 -5.24 4.07
C ARG A 25 -26.43 -6.56 3.38
N GLU A 26 -27.21 -7.61 3.63
CA GLU A 26 -27.09 -8.91 2.95
C GLU A 26 -25.62 -9.36 2.87
N ALA A 27 -24.92 -9.26 4.01
CA ALA A 27 -23.46 -9.24 4.03
C ALA A 27 -22.84 -10.54 3.51
N GLU A 28 -23.50 -11.67 3.77
CA GLU A 28 -23.05 -12.97 3.29
C GLU A 28 -23.19 -13.10 1.76
N GLU A 29 -24.35 -12.74 1.18
CA GLU A 29 -24.55 -12.80 -0.27
C GLU A 29 -23.70 -11.77 -1.02
N ASN A 30 -23.62 -10.55 -0.49
CA ASN A 30 -22.82 -9.49 -1.09
C ASN A 30 -21.32 -9.80 -1.02
N TRP A 31 -20.84 -10.45 0.06
CA TRP A 31 -19.43 -10.83 0.17
C TRP A 31 -19.08 -11.90 -0.87
N LYS A 32 -19.89 -12.97 -0.98
CA LYS A 32 -19.70 -14.01 -1.99
C LYS A 32 -19.64 -13.42 -3.40
N SER A 33 -20.58 -12.51 -3.71
CA SER A 33 -20.62 -11.84 -5.01
C SER A 33 -19.41 -10.94 -5.25
N PHE A 34 -19.03 -10.15 -4.23
CA PHE A 34 -17.89 -9.26 -4.28
C PHE A 34 -16.58 -9.99 -4.51
N GLU A 35 -16.30 -11.03 -3.71
CA GLU A 35 -15.06 -11.81 -3.79
C GLU A 35 -14.89 -12.42 -5.19
N VAL A 36 -15.95 -13.05 -5.71
CA VAL A 36 -15.95 -13.65 -7.05
C VAL A 36 -15.71 -12.61 -8.14
N ILE A 37 -16.40 -11.47 -8.05
CA ILE A 37 -16.26 -10.40 -9.05
C ILE A 37 -14.85 -9.84 -9.02
N VAL A 38 -14.31 -9.51 -7.85
CA VAL A 38 -12.96 -8.93 -7.74
C VAL A 38 -11.90 -9.90 -8.28
N GLN A 39 -11.97 -11.17 -7.90
CA GLN A 39 -11.04 -12.19 -8.39
C GLN A 39 -11.11 -12.35 -9.91
N ALA A 40 -12.31 -12.43 -10.49
CA ALA A 40 -12.50 -12.63 -11.92
C ALA A 40 -12.08 -11.42 -12.78
N ASN A 41 -11.97 -10.24 -12.17
CA ASN A 41 -11.81 -8.96 -12.87
C ASN A 41 -10.56 -8.18 -12.43
N LEU A 42 -9.67 -8.82 -11.66
CA LEU A 42 -8.57 -8.15 -10.98
C LEU A 42 -7.70 -7.31 -11.91
N SER A 43 -7.40 -7.82 -13.10
CA SER A 43 -6.54 -7.16 -14.10
C SER A 43 -7.03 -5.73 -14.44
N TRP A 44 -8.27 -5.58 -14.90
CA TRP A 44 -8.77 -4.24 -15.22
C TRP A 44 -9.10 -3.44 -13.95
N ILE A 45 -9.42 -4.09 -12.83
CA ILE A 45 -9.62 -3.38 -11.55
C ILE A 45 -8.34 -2.65 -11.13
N VAL A 46 -7.18 -3.30 -11.17
CA VAL A 46 -5.92 -2.67 -10.76
C VAL A 46 -5.49 -1.55 -11.70
N ASP A 47 -5.90 -1.60 -12.96
CA ASP A 47 -5.59 -0.56 -13.96
C ASP A 47 -6.57 0.63 -13.86
N ASP A 48 -7.87 0.37 -13.80
CA ASP A 48 -8.90 1.39 -13.97
C ASP A 48 -9.42 2.02 -12.67
N PHE A 49 -9.38 1.29 -11.54
CA PHE A 49 -9.88 1.85 -10.28
C PHE A 49 -8.91 2.89 -9.73
N SER A 50 -9.41 4.06 -9.30
CA SER A 50 -8.61 5.02 -8.52
C SER A 50 -8.05 4.38 -7.23
N SER A 51 -6.95 4.91 -6.69
CA SER A 51 -6.36 4.41 -5.43
C SER A 51 -7.34 4.37 -4.27
N ARG A 52 -8.27 5.33 -4.19
CA ARG A 52 -9.35 5.34 -3.18
C ARG A 52 -10.22 4.08 -3.23
N TRP A 53 -10.56 3.62 -4.43
CA TRP A 53 -11.40 2.43 -4.61
C TRP A 53 -10.61 1.14 -4.40
N LEU A 54 -9.33 1.09 -4.79
CA LEU A 54 -8.46 -0.03 -4.45
C LEU A 54 -8.33 -0.19 -2.91
N VAL A 55 -8.14 0.90 -2.18
CA VAL A 55 -8.16 0.87 -0.70
C VAL A 55 -9.52 0.43 -0.17
N SER A 56 -10.64 0.85 -0.79
CA SER A 56 -11.97 0.37 -0.39
C SER A 56 -12.15 -1.14 -0.60
N ILE A 57 -11.52 -1.72 -1.63
CA ILE A 57 -11.46 -3.17 -1.82
C ILE A 57 -10.67 -3.81 -0.68
N CYS A 58 -9.49 -3.28 -0.32
CA CYS A 58 -8.73 -3.74 0.84
C CYS A 58 -9.57 -3.68 2.13
N ASP A 59 -10.19 -2.54 2.43
CA ASP A 59 -11.05 -2.41 3.63
C ASP A 59 -12.17 -3.47 3.64
N THR A 60 -12.75 -3.78 2.48
CA THR A 60 -13.76 -4.83 2.34
C THR A 60 -13.19 -6.23 2.63
N TYR A 61 -11.98 -6.54 2.13
CA TYR A 61 -11.26 -7.78 2.48
C TYR A 61 -10.86 -7.83 3.95
N ALA A 62 -10.55 -6.68 4.57
CA ALA A 62 -10.22 -6.58 6.00
C ALA A 62 -11.41 -6.93 6.90
N ASP A 63 -12.62 -6.59 6.48
CA ASP A 63 -13.85 -6.87 7.21
C ASP A 63 -14.34 -8.31 7.01
N TYR A 64 -14.26 -8.83 5.78
CA TYR A 64 -14.99 -10.04 5.39
C TYR A 64 -14.11 -11.22 4.96
N GLY A 65 -12.87 -11.00 4.56
CA GLY A 65 -11.99 -12.02 3.97
C GLY A 65 -11.60 -13.18 4.91
N SER A 66 -10.76 -14.08 4.41
CA SER A 66 -10.11 -15.10 5.25
C SER A 66 -9.21 -14.45 6.31
N GLN A 67 -8.81 -15.19 7.36
CA GLN A 67 -7.92 -14.63 8.39
C GLN A 67 -6.63 -14.03 7.81
N THR A 68 -6.03 -14.69 6.82
CA THR A 68 -4.83 -14.21 6.12
C THR A 68 -5.14 -12.98 5.28
N SER A 69 -6.20 -13.01 4.47
CA SER A 69 -6.58 -11.89 3.61
C SER A 69 -6.98 -10.66 4.44
N ARG A 70 -7.65 -10.84 5.58
CA ARG A 70 -8.00 -9.74 6.49
C ARG A 70 -6.76 -9.02 7.01
N ARG A 71 -5.79 -9.79 7.50
CA ARG A 71 -4.50 -9.26 7.96
C ARG A 71 -3.78 -8.52 6.84
N ASN A 72 -3.67 -9.15 5.67
CA ASN A 72 -2.96 -8.60 4.51
C ASN A 72 -3.61 -7.29 4.03
N ALA A 73 -4.94 -7.27 3.96
CA ALA A 73 -5.68 -6.09 3.56
C ALA A 73 -5.53 -4.95 4.59
N LEU A 74 -5.54 -5.27 5.88
CA LEU A 74 -5.29 -4.28 6.93
C LEU A 74 -3.88 -3.68 6.85
N LEU A 75 -2.87 -4.49 6.52
CA LEU A 75 -1.49 -4.00 6.31
C LEU A 75 -1.44 -2.99 5.15
N ILE A 76 -2.12 -3.27 4.04
CA ILE A 76 -2.19 -2.36 2.88
C ILE A 76 -2.92 -1.08 3.28
N SER A 77 -4.10 -1.18 3.88
CA SER A 77 -4.89 -0.02 4.31
C SER A 77 -4.13 0.84 5.33
N LEU A 78 -3.41 0.22 6.28
CA LEU A 78 -2.56 0.91 7.24
C LEU A 78 -1.44 1.69 6.52
N PHE A 79 -0.72 1.04 5.61
CA PHE A 79 0.36 1.68 4.86
C PHE A 79 -0.13 2.91 4.09
N ILE A 80 -1.22 2.78 3.33
CA ILE A 80 -1.78 3.91 2.57
C ILE A 80 -2.32 5.01 3.49
N ASN A 81 -3.02 4.65 4.57
CA ASN A 81 -3.59 5.65 5.47
C ASN A 81 -2.53 6.41 6.26
N MET A 82 -1.39 5.79 6.59
CA MET A 82 -0.28 6.50 7.23
C MET A 82 0.40 7.49 6.29
N MET A 83 0.55 7.16 5.00
CA MET A 83 0.99 8.14 4.00
C MET A 83 -0.01 9.29 3.86
N ARG A 84 -1.32 8.98 3.78
CA ARG A 84 -2.37 10.01 3.71
C ARG A 84 -2.39 10.90 4.95
N LEU A 85 -2.22 10.34 6.14
CA LEU A 85 -2.14 11.09 7.40
C LEU A 85 -0.95 12.04 7.37
N SER A 86 0.21 11.55 6.94
CA SER A 86 1.39 12.38 6.76
C SER A 86 1.11 13.54 5.80
N ASP A 87 0.67 13.26 4.58
CA ASP A 87 0.42 14.30 3.56
C ASP A 87 -0.66 15.30 3.96
N SER A 88 -1.63 14.89 4.79
CA SER A 88 -2.67 15.80 5.31
C SER A 88 -2.11 16.87 6.26
N LEU A 89 -0.91 16.66 6.81
CA LEU A 89 -0.25 17.59 7.74
C LEU A 89 0.83 18.45 7.08
N TYR A 90 1.22 18.16 5.84
CA TYR A 90 2.18 18.97 5.10
C TYR A 90 1.46 20.03 4.28
N GLU A 91 1.48 21.28 4.76
CA GLU A 91 1.03 22.44 3.98
C GLU A 91 2.02 22.78 2.85
N ASP A 92 3.31 22.47 3.06
CA ASP A 92 4.38 22.67 2.09
C ASP A 92 4.50 21.51 1.09
N LYS A 93 4.87 21.85 -0.15
CA LYS A 93 5.03 20.87 -1.24
C LYS A 93 6.34 20.08 -1.19
N ASP A 94 7.29 20.40 -0.31
CA ASP A 94 8.55 19.66 -0.21
C ASP A 94 9.07 19.57 1.23
N ILE A 95 10.03 18.68 1.47
CA ILE A 95 10.68 18.54 2.78
C ILE A 95 11.64 19.72 2.97
N ARG A 96 11.56 20.40 4.11
CA ARG A 96 12.47 21.51 4.45
C ARG A 96 13.94 21.08 4.33
N LEU A 97 14.76 21.86 3.64
CA LEU A 97 16.17 21.55 3.40
C LEU A 97 16.97 21.33 4.70
N GLU A 98 16.70 22.13 5.73
CA GLU A 98 17.29 21.93 7.06
C GLU A 98 16.97 20.53 7.60
N ARG A 99 15.73 20.07 7.43
CA ARG A 99 15.31 18.74 7.87
C ARG A 99 15.99 17.65 7.06
N ILE A 100 16.11 17.81 5.75
CA ILE A 100 16.89 16.92 4.89
C ILE A 100 18.33 16.80 5.42
N GLN A 101 18.99 17.92 5.71
CA GLN A 101 20.36 17.90 6.20
C GLN A 101 20.46 17.17 7.55
N GLN A 102 19.56 17.42 8.49
CA GLN A 102 19.53 16.75 9.79
C GLN A 102 19.45 15.22 9.68
N ILE A 103 18.59 14.69 8.80
CA ILE A 103 18.41 13.24 8.60
C ILE A 103 19.44 12.64 7.62
N LYS A 104 20.29 13.47 6.98
CA LYS A 104 21.48 13.02 6.22
C LYS A 104 22.71 12.88 7.09
N THR A 105 22.85 13.74 8.09
CA THR A 105 24.05 13.78 8.93
C THR A 105 23.92 12.96 10.20
N GLY A 106 22.72 12.43 10.49
CA GLY A 106 22.50 11.61 11.67
C GLY A 106 21.07 11.10 11.79
N TRP A 107 20.75 10.63 12.98
CA TRP A 107 19.47 10.05 13.35
C TRP A 107 18.84 10.93 14.44
N PRO A 108 18.18 12.05 14.10
CA PRO A 108 17.55 12.89 15.11
C PRO A 108 16.57 12.08 15.97
N PRO A 109 16.63 12.14 17.31
CA PRO A 109 15.74 11.37 18.17
C PRO A 109 14.29 11.85 18.07
N PHE A 110 13.37 10.91 18.24
CA PHE A 110 11.96 11.09 18.48
C PHE A 110 11.61 10.58 19.89
N TYR A 111 10.37 10.16 20.11
CA TYR A 111 9.94 9.59 21.39
C TYR A 111 10.48 8.16 21.58
N SER A 112 10.71 7.77 22.83
CA SER A 112 11.03 6.38 23.22
C SER A 112 12.18 5.73 22.43
N GLU A 113 13.32 6.42 22.34
CA GLU A 113 14.55 5.93 21.66
C GLU A 113 14.40 5.65 20.15
N MET A 114 13.25 5.98 19.58
CA MET A 114 13.07 5.99 18.13
C MET A 114 13.86 7.16 17.55
N HIS A 115 14.42 6.96 16.37
CA HIS A 115 15.09 8.03 15.64
C HIS A 115 14.44 8.23 14.27
N ALA A 116 14.63 9.42 13.71
CA ALA A 116 14.17 9.74 12.36
C ALA A 116 14.89 8.89 11.33
N LEU A 117 14.16 8.40 10.32
CA LEU A 117 14.74 7.64 9.21
C LEU A 117 15.85 8.44 8.53
N HIS A 118 17.02 7.84 8.36
CA HIS A 118 18.10 8.41 7.58
C HIS A 118 17.76 8.31 6.11
N ILE A 119 17.99 9.39 5.38
CA ILE A 119 17.53 9.48 4.00
C ILE A 119 18.43 8.72 3.01
N ASP A 120 19.72 8.57 3.30
CA ASP A 120 20.65 7.81 2.43
C ASP A 120 20.90 6.37 2.91
N GLN A 121 20.91 6.10 4.23
CA GLN A 121 21.12 4.79 4.83
C GLN A 121 19.77 4.12 5.13
N GLN A 122 19.23 3.39 4.15
CA GLN A 122 17.84 2.93 4.17
C GLN A 122 17.66 1.43 4.39
N ASP A 123 18.12 0.91 5.52
CA ASP A 123 17.84 -0.47 5.89
C ASP A 123 16.36 -0.67 6.27
N THR A 124 15.76 0.31 6.93
CA THR A 124 14.45 0.17 7.58
C THR A 124 13.31 0.07 6.57
N LEU A 125 13.29 0.93 5.55
CA LEU A 125 12.24 0.93 4.52
C LEU A 125 12.36 -0.28 3.58
N LEU A 126 13.58 -0.62 3.16
CA LEU A 126 13.85 -1.83 2.38
C LEU A 126 13.44 -3.09 3.16
N ASN A 127 13.83 -3.18 4.44
CA ASN A 127 13.47 -4.32 5.29
C ASN A 127 11.96 -4.41 5.53
N LEU A 128 11.28 -3.28 5.73
CA LEU A 128 9.81 -3.26 5.81
C LEU A 128 9.20 -3.79 4.51
N MET A 129 9.71 -3.36 3.35
CA MET A 129 9.22 -3.88 2.08
C MET A 129 9.47 -5.36 1.88
N LYS A 130 10.65 -5.88 2.22
CA LYS A 130 10.91 -7.33 2.17
C LYS A 130 9.89 -8.10 3.02
N ARG A 131 9.51 -7.59 4.19
CA ARG A 131 8.49 -8.19 5.06
C ARG A 131 7.10 -8.11 4.43
N LEU A 132 6.71 -6.96 3.87
CA LEU A 132 5.43 -6.78 3.19
C LEU A 132 5.32 -7.67 1.95
N THR A 133 6.35 -7.74 1.11
CA THR A 133 6.39 -8.62 -0.07
C THR A 133 6.21 -10.07 0.35
N ARG A 134 6.94 -10.57 1.37
CA ARG A 134 6.74 -11.95 1.86
C ARG A 134 5.34 -12.21 2.43
N ALA A 135 4.75 -11.22 3.09
CA ALA A 135 3.40 -11.36 3.66
C ALA A 135 2.30 -11.39 2.60
N LEU A 136 2.53 -10.73 1.46
CA LEU A 136 1.56 -10.54 0.40
C LEU A 136 1.75 -11.46 -0.80
N GLN A 137 2.97 -11.92 -1.11
CA GLN A 137 3.31 -12.55 -2.40
C GLN A 137 2.42 -13.74 -2.82
N ASP A 138 1.86 -14.47 -1.85
CA ASP A 138 0.99 -15.63 -2.09
C ASP A 138 -0.51 -15.27 -2.13
N ASP A 139 -0.87 -13.98 -2.02
CA ASP A 139 -2.26 -13.49 -2.11
C ASP A 139 -2.55 -12.95 -3.51
N ASP A 140 -3.26 -13.76 -4.31
CA ASP A 140 -3.55 -13.48 -5.72
C ASP A 140 -4.35 -12.20 -5.96
N VAL A 141 -5.03 -11.65 -4.95
CA VAL A 141 -5.85 -10.43 -5.07
C VAL A 141 -5.14 -9.23 -4.47
N LEU A 142 -4.67 -9.35 -3.23
CA LEU A 142 -4.15 -8.22 -2.47
C LEU A 142 -2.74 -7.84 -2.89
N HIS A 143 -1.92 -8.77 -3.38
CA HIS A 143 -0.59 -8.45 -3.86
C HIS A 143 -0.59 -7.58 -5.12
N PRO A 144 -1.35 -7.89 -6.19
CA PRO A 144 -1.48 -6.99 -7.33
C PRO A 144 -2.04 -5.61 -6.97
N ILE A 145 -3.03 -5.55 -6.07
CA ILE A 145 -3.59 -4.28 -5.58
C ILE A 145 -2.51 -3.46 -4.85
N PHE A 146 -1.72 -4.10 -3.98
CA PHE A 146 -0.63 -3.45 -3.26
C PHE A 146 0.42 -2.88 -4.22
N LEU A 147 0.87 -3.65 -5.21
CA LEU A 147 1.85 -3.19 -6.20
C LEU A 147 1.30 -2.00 -7.02
N ALA A 148 0.02 -2.05 -7.43
CA ALA A 148 -0.61 -0.95 -8.14
C ALA A 148 -0.66 0.32 -7.27
N LEU A 149 -1.03 0.20 -5.98
CA LEU A 149 -1.03 1.32 -5.04
C LEU A 149 0.37 1.87 -4.79
N LEU A 150 1.38 1.00 -4.64
CA LEU A 150 2.78 1.39 -4.43
C LEU A 150 3.33 2.15 -5.64
N ARG A 151 3.12 1.63 -6.86
CA ARG A 151 3.49 2.33 -8.11
C ARG A 151 2.90 3.73 -8.17
N ARG A 152 1.61 3.84 -7.86
CA ARG A 152 0.92 5.14 -7.84
C ARG A 152 1.47 6.06 -6.77
N ALA A 153 1.78 5.56 -5.58
CA ALA A 153 2.43 6.35 -4.53
C ALA A 153 3.81 6.87 -5.00
N LYS A 154 4.64 6.03 -5.62
CA LYS A 154 5.96 6.46 -6.13
C LYS A 154 5.87 7.43 -7.31
N ALA A 155 4.80 7.37 -8.10
CA ALA A 155 4.62 8.20 -9.30
C ALA A 155 3.93 9.55 -9.06
N ASN A 156 3.36 9.78 -7.87
CA ASN A 156 2.63 11.01 -7.56
C ASN A 156 3.34 11.80 -6.45
N ASP A 157 3.08 13.10 -6.39
CA ASP A 157 3.62 13.96 -5.34
C ASP A 157 3.01 13.62 -3.97
N ASN A 158 3.85 13.18 -3.04
CA ASN A 158 3.56 12.85 -1.65
C ASN A 158 4.87 12.76 -0.86
N LEU A 159 4.80 12.57 0.47
CA LEU A 159 5.98 12.45 1.31
C LEU A 159 6.95 11.36 0.82
N LEU A 160 6.45 10.21 0.37
CA LEU A 160 7.28 9.11 -0.11
C LEU A 160 8.12 9.53 -1.32
N GLN A 161 7.49 10.14 -2.33
CA GLN A 161 8.18 10.63 -3.53
C GLN A 161 9.19 11.74 -3.21
N ARG A 162 8.85 12.65 -2.29
CA ARG A 162 9.76 13.72 -1.84
C ARG A 162 10.96 13.15 -1.09
N PHE A 163 10.73 12.16 -0.23
CA PHE A 163 11.81 11.43 0.46
C PHE A 163 12.73 10.73 -0.55
N MET A 164 12.17 10.07 -1.56
CA MET A 164 12.92 9.45 -2.66
C MET A 164 13.82 10.45 -3.39
N LYS A 165 13.26 11.60 -3.78
CA LYS A 165 13.95 12.65 -4.54
C LYS A 165 15.22 13.15 -3.85
N HIS A 166 15.28 13.11 -2.52
CA HIS A 166 16.41 13.60 -1.75
C HIS A 166 17.39 12.51 -1.29
N SER A 167 17.07 11.23 -1.54
CA SER A 167 17.94 10.11 -1.20
C SER A 167 19.03 9.88 -2.24
N ALA A 168 20.22 9.50 -1.79
CA ALA A 168 21.27 8.93 -2.64
C ALA A 168 20.92 7.55 -3.20
N ASN A 169 19.96 6.83 -2.59
CA ASN A 169 19.53 5.47 -2.95
C ASN A 169 18.00 5.42 -3.15
N PRO A 170 17.44 6.14 -4.14
CA PRO A 170 15.98 6.22 -4.33
C PRO A 170 15.33 4.85 -4.59
N ASP A 171 16.07 3.90 -5.17
CA ASP A 171 15.58 2.55 -5.47
C ASP A 171 15.38 1.70 -4.20
N TRP A 172 15.97 2.07 -3.06
CA TRP A 172 15.76 1.36 -1.79
C TRP A 172 14.55 1.87 -1.02
N VAL A 173 13.97 2.99 -1.45
CA VAL A 173 12.77 3.55 -0.85
C VAL A 173 11.56 2.81 -1.40
N PHE A 174 11.08 1.85 -0.64
CA PHE A 174 9.94 1.01 -0.99
C PHE A 174 10.00 0.40 -2.42
N PRO A 175 10.99 -0.47 -2.72
CA PRO A 175 11.11 -1.14 -4.02
C PRO A 175 10.03 -2.19 -4.23
N GLU A 176 9.57 -2.35 -5.46
CA GLU A 176 8.64 -3.42 -5.84
C GLU A 176 9.30 -4.80 -5.77
N ASN A 177 10.55 -4.89 -6.21
CA ASN A 177 11.35 -6.12 -6.22
C ASN A 177 12.22 -6.25 -4.95
N ALA A 178 11.67 -5.90 -3.78
CA ALA A 178 12.42 -5.82 -2.53
C ALA A 178 13.21 -7.09 -2.18
N LEU A 179 12.71 -8.27 -2.57
CA LEU A 179 13.37 -9.56 -2.29
C LEU A 179 14.61 -9.83 -3.16
N GLU A 180 14.77 -9.12 -4.27
CA GLU A 180 15.95 -9.23 -5.17
C GLU A 180 17.12 -8.38 -4.69
N ILE A 181 16.86 -7.38 -3.84
CA ILE A 181 17.88 -6.47 -3.33
C ILE A 181 18.58 -7.13 -2.15
N ALA A 182 19.90 -7.32 -2.23
CA ALA A 182 20.70 -7.92 -1.17
C ALA A 182 20.58 -7.13 0.15
N ASP A 183 20.66 -7.82 1.29
CA ASP A 183 20.80 -7.15 2.58
C ASP A 183 22.19 -6.52 2.70
N GLN A 184 22.25 -5.27 3.19
CA GLN A 184 23.51 -4.60 3.50
C GLN A 184 23.68 -4.41 5.01
N TYR A 185 23.51 -5.48 5.78
CA TYR A 185 23.79 -5.43 7.21
C TYR A 185 25.29 -5.15 7.44
N GLY A 186 25.62 -4.00 8.04
CA GLY A 186 26.94 -3.74 8.59
C GLY A 186 27.99 -3.19 7.60
N VAL A 187 27.61 -2.73 6.41
CA VAL A 187 28.53 -1.93 5.58
C VAL A 187 28.53 -0.50 6.13
N LYS A 188 29.54 -0.20 6.95
CA LYS A 188 29.89 1.16 7.39
C LYS A 188 30.73 1.86 6.33
#